data_AF-A0A972J6T3-F1
#
_entry.id   AF-A0A972J6T3-F1
#
_cell.length_a   1.000
_cell.length_b   1.000
_cell.length_c   1.000
_cell.angle_alpha   90.00
_cell.angle_beta   90.00
_cell.angle_gamma   90.00
#
_symmetry.space_group_name_H-M   'P 1'
#
loop_
_entity.id
_entity.type
_entity.pdbx_description
1 polymer ?
#
loop_
_entity_poly.entity_id
_entity_poly.type
_entity_poly.pdbx_seq_one_letter_code
_entity_poly.pdbx_strand_id
1 'polypeptide(L)'
;MRLVDMTVGEFVVKLASAAPTPGGGGTAALCGALGTALGVMVGFLTVGKVKYAAVEPEIKELIEKSERIRARLVELVDGDAEAFAPLAAAYALPKDMPGRNETMEKCLREAAAVPMEILELSGEAAGLMRGFA
;
A
#
# COMPACT_ATOMS: atom_id res chain seq x y z
N MET A 1 9.15 15.28 3.61
CA MET A 1 9.62 14.27 2.64
C MET A 1 8.67 13.10 2.74
N ARG A 2 8.13 12.63 1.61
CA ARG A 2 7.27 11.46 1.61
C ARG A 2 8.09 10.21 1.91
N LEU A 3 7.47 9.21 2.52
CA LEU A 3 8.08 7.92 2.80
C LEU A 3 8.53 7.22 1.51
N VAL A 4 7.77 7.37 0.42
CA VAL A 4 8.13 6.78 -0.89
C VAL A 4 9.30 7.45 -1.59
N ASP A 5 9.67 8.67 -1.16
CA ASP A 5 10.83 9.38 -1.71
C ASP A 5 12.13 9.01 -0.98
N MET A 6 12.06 8.23 0.12
CA MET A 6 13.22 7.71 0.84
C MET A 6 13.90 6.61 0.04
N THR A 7 15.22 6.51 0.19
CA THR A 7 15.91 5.27 -0.18
C THR A 7 15.40 4.11 0.68
N VAL A 8 15.48 2.89 0.16
CA VAL A 8 15.10 1.68 0.92
C VAL A 8 15.85 1.60 2.25
N GLY A 9 17.14 2.00 2.26
CA GLY A 9 17.94 2.04 3.48
C GLY A 9 17.40 3.03 4.53
N GLU A 10 17.04 4.24 4.11
CA GLU A 10 16.45 5.25 5.00
C GLU A 10 15.09 4.81 5.55
N PHE A 11 14.23 4.23 4.69
CA PHE A 11 12.93 3.71 5.11
C PHE A 11 13.10 2.65 6.20
N VAL A 12 14.01 1.68 6.00
CA VAL A 12 14.27 0.60 6.96
C VAL A 12 14.81 1.14 8.29
N VAL A 13 15.75 2.09 8.26
CA VAL A 13 16.26 2.73 9.48
C VAL A 13 15.14 3.47 10.22
N LYS A 14 14.29 4.20 9.49
CA LYS A 14 13.18 4.95 10.09
C LYS A 14 12.10 4.02 10.66
N LEU A 15 11.77 2.93 9.97
CA LEU A 15 10.84 1.89 10.45
C LEU A 15 11.33 1.25 11.75
N ALA A 16 12.64 1.04 11.89
CA ALA A 16 13.25 0.48 13.10
C ALA A 16 13.40 1.48 14.26
N SER A 17 12.95 2.73 14.09
CA SER A 17 13.08 3.78 15.10
C SER A 17 11.92 3.80 16.10
N ALA A 18 12.01 4.66 17.12
CA ALA A 18 10.90 4.91 18.05
C ALA A 18 9.81 5.85 17.49
N ALA A 19 9.93 6.28 16.23
CA ALA A 19 8.92 7.13 15.59
C ALA A 19 7.62 6.33 15.37
N PRO A 20 6.45 6.97 15.47
CA PRO A 20 5.16 6.29 15.25
C PRO A 20 4.92 5.91 13.78
N THR A 21 5.65 6.51 12.83
CA THR A 21 5.57 6.24 11.40
C THR A 21 6.96 6.24 10.74
N PRO A 22 7.20 5.43 9.69
CA PRO A 22 6.28 4.50 9.03
C PRO A 22 5.91 3.31 9.93
N GLY A 23 4.68 2.82 9.79
CA GLY A 23 4.13 1.72 10.58
C GLY A 23 3.95 0.44 9.77
N GLY A 24 3.23 -0.51 10.37
CA GLY A 24 2.92 -1.80 9.74
C GLY A 24 2.07 -1.67 8.48
N GLY A 25 1.08 -0.76 8.46
CA GLY A 25 0.21 -0.55 7.30
C GLY A 25 0.99 -0.05 6.09
N GLY A 26 1.75 1.05 6.24
CA GLY A 26 2.59 1.57 5.17
C GLY A 26 3.65 0.58 4.69
N THR A 27 4.18 -0.25 5.59
CA THR A 27 5.10 -1.34 5.21
C THR A 27 4.39 -2.45 4.43
N ALA A 28 3.17 -2.84 4.82
CA ALA A 28 2.36 -3.80 4.08
C ALA A 28 2.02 -3.30 2.68
N ALA A 29 1.67 -2.01 2.55
CA ALA A 29 1.44 -1.34 1.27
C ALA A 29 2.68 -1.43 0.36
N LEU A 30 3.86 -1.12 0.90
CA LEU A 30 5.13 -1.23 0.17
C LEU A 30 5.40 -2.67 -0.29
N CYS A 31 5.21 -3.66 0.59
CA CYS A 31 5.37 -5.08 0.24
C CYS A 31 4.41 -5.50 -0.89
N GLY A 32 3.14 -5.08 -0.83
CA GLY A 32 2.16 -5.35 -1.88
C GLY A 32 2.54 -4.71 -3.21
N ALA A 33 3.02 -3.46 -3.19
CA ALA A 33 3.51 -2.77 -4.38
C ALA A 33 4.71 -3.49 -5.01
N LEU A 34 5.68 -3.90 -4.21
CA LEU A 34 6.86 -4.65 -4.68
C LEU A 34 6.47 -6.00 -5.30
N GLY A 35 5.58 -6.75 -4.64
CA GLY A 35 5.06 -8.02 -5.18
C GLY A 35 4.34 -7.83 -6.52
N THR A 36 3.48 -6.81 -6.60
CA THR A 36 2.75 -6.48 -7.84
C THR A 36 3.70 -6.05 -8.97
N ALA A 37 4.75 -5.30 -8.65
CA ALA A 37 5.76 -4.87 -9.60
C ALA A 37 6.49 -6.06 -10.26
N LEU A 38 6.73 -7.14 -9.51
CA LEU A 38 7.34 -8.36 -10.04
C LEU A 38 6.43 -9.03 -11.07
N GLY A 39 5.12 -9.10 -10.84
CA GLY A 39 4.16 -9.61 -11.84
C GLY A 39 4.14 -8.76 -13.11
N VAL A 40 4.12 -7.44 -12.96
CA VAL A 40 4.20 -6.52 -14.11
C VAL A 40 5.49 -6.73 -14.91
N MET A 41 6.63 -6.88 -14.22
CA MET A 41 7.91 -7.21 -14.87
C MET A 41 7.81 -8.49 -15.70
N VAL A 42 7.17 -9.55 -15.18
CA VAL A 42 6.94 -10.80 -15.94
C VAL A 42 6.06 -10.55 -17.16
N GLY A 43 5.02 -9.73 -17.04
CA GLY A 43 4.20 -9.30 -18.17
C GLY A 43 5.03 -8.62 -19.27
N PHE A 44 5.88 -7.65 -18.92
CA PHE A 44 6.77 -7.00 -19.88
C PHE A 44 7.80 -7.93 -20.50
N LEU A 45 8.26 -8.96 -19.76
CA LEU A 45 9.11 -10.02 -20.32
C LEU A 45 8.35 -10.95 -21.28
N THR A 46 7.03 -10.84 -21.39
CA THR A 46 6.18 -11.70 -22.23
C THR A 46 5.73 -10.98 -23.51
N VAL A 47 5.31 -9.71 -23.39
CA VAL A 47 4.87 -8.88 -24.52
C VAL A 47 5.94 -8.77 -25.62
N GLY A 48 5.54 -8.86 -26.88
CA GLY A 48 6.44 -8.70 -28.04
C GLY A 48 7.27 -9.95 -28.37
N LYS A 49 7.15 -11.04 -27.61
CA LYS A 49 7.78 -12.32 -27.95
C LYS A 49 6.87 -13.13 -28.87
N VAL A 50 7.39 -13.54 -30.03
CA VAL A 50 6.66 -14.36 -31.02
C VAL A 50 6.00 -15.59 -30.40
N LYS A 51 6.68 -16.26 -29.46
CA LYS A 51 6.14 -17.44 -28.75
C LYS A 51 4.90 -17.17 -27.88
N TYR A 52 4.61 -15.90 -27.55
CA TYR A 52 3.51 -15.48 -26.68
C TYR A 52 2.49 -14.60 -27.41
N ALA A 53 2.56 -14.49 -28.74
CA ALA A 53 1.66 -13.64 -29.51
C ALA A 53 0.16 -13.93 -29.26
N ALA A 54 -0.18 -15.20 -29.00
CA ALA A 54 -1.56 -15.61 -28.71
C ALA A 54 -2.11 -15.07 -27.37
N VAL A 55 -1.25 -14.86 -26.37
CA VAL A 55 -1.64 -14.40 -25.03
C VAL A 55 -1.31 -12.93 -24.79
N GLU A 56 -0.66 -12.26 -25.75
CA GLU A 56 -0.21 -10.88 -25.60
C GLU A 56 -1.33 -9.89 -25.24
N PRO A 57 -2.56 -9.97 -25.81
CA PRO A 57 -3.65 -9.08 -25.42
C PRO A 57 -4.04 -9.23 -23.94
N GLU A 58 -4.15 -10.47 -23.45
CA GLU A 58 -4.50 -10.78 -22.05
C GLU A 58 -3.40 -10.29 -21.09
N ILE A 59 -2.14 -10.49 -21.47
CA ILE A 59 -0.99 -10.02 -20.68
C ILE A 59 -0.96 -8.49 -20.59
N LYS A 60 -1.29 -7.77 -21.67
CA LYS A 60 -1.37 -6.30 -21.63
C LYS A 60 -2.46 -5.82 -20.67
N GLU A 61 -3.61 -6.47 -20.66
CA GLU A 61 -4.69 -6.16 -19.72
C GLU A 61 -4.28 -6.43 -18.26
N LEU A 62 -3.58 -7.55 -18.01
CA LEU A 62 -3.04 -7.89 -16.69
C LEU A 62 -2.00 -6.87 -16.22
N ILE A 63 -1.11 -6.41 -17.10
CA ILE A 63 -0.14 -5.34 -16.80
C ILE A 63 -0.88 -4.07 -16.38
N GLU A 64 -1.87 -3.64 -17.16
CA GLU A 64 -2.61 -2.40 -16.90
C GLU A 64 -3.34 -2.43 -15.54
N LYS A 65 -4.03 -3.55 -15.24
CA LYS A 65 -4.70 -3.75 -13.94
C LYS A 65 -3.69 -3.77 -12.79
N SER A 66 -2.59 -4.51 -12.94
CA SER A 66 -1.56 -4.62 -11.92
C SER A 66 -0.83 -3.29 -11.68
N GLU A 67 -0.58 -2.50 -12.72
CA GLU A 67 0.04 -1.17 -12.59
C GLU A 67 -0.84 -0.19 -11.81
N ARG A 68 -2.16 -0.21 -12.01
CA ARG A 68 -3.09 0.59 -11.19
C ARG A 68 -3.01 0.23 -9.72
N ILE A 69 -3.05 -1.07 -9.40
CA ILE A 69 -2.95 -1.54 -8.02
C ILE A 69 -1.58 -1.18 -7.42
N ARG A 70 -0.50 -1.41 -8.16
CA ARG A 70 0.86 -1.07 -7.74
C ARG A 70 0.98 0.41 -7.41
N ALA A 71 0.51 1.29 -8.30
CA ALA A 71 0.55 2.73 -8.08
C ALA A 71 -0.24 3.13 -6.83
N ARG A 72 -1.44 2.57 -6.65
CA ARG A 72 -2.26 2.86 -5.46
C ARG A 72 -1.60 2.37 -4.17
N LEU A 73 -1.02 1.17 -4.17
CA LEU A 73 -0.29 0.65 -3.01
C LEU A 73 0.93 1.51 -2.67
N VAL A 74 1.62 2.09 -3.66
CA VAL A 74 2.70 3.06 -3.40
C VAL A 74 2.15 4.32 -2.70
N GLU A 75 1.03 4.87 -3.16
CA GLU A 75 0.40 6.04 -2.50
C GLU A 75 -0.01 5.73 -1.05
N LEU A 76 -0.51 4.53 -0.79
CA LEU A 76 -0.95 4.10 0.54
C LEU A 76 0.20 3.92 1.54
N VAL A 77 1.47 3.90 1.09
CA VAL A 77 2.63 3.94 2.00
C VAL A 77 2.63 5.23 2.82
N ASP A 78 2.41 6.37 2.17
CA ASP A 78 2.24 7.66 2.84
C ASP A 78 0.84 7.79 3.45
N GLY A 79 -0.18 7.30 2.73
CA GLY A 79 -1.58 7.36 3.17
C GLY A 79 -1.81 6.73 4.55
N ASP A 80 -1.10 5.66 4.90
CA ASP A 80 -1.16 5.04 6.24
C ASP A 80 -0.68 6.01 7.33
N ALA A 81 0.43 6.70 7.11
CA ALA A 81 0.97 7.67 8.04
C ALA A 81 0.06 8.91 8.16
N GLU A 82 -0.52 9.36 7.05
CA GLU A 82 -1.46 10.47 7.01
C GLU A 82 -2.77 10.14 7.75
N ALA A 83 -3.33 8.95 7.53
CA ALA A 83 -4.54 8.49 8.21
C ALA A 83 -4.32 8.22 9.71
N PHE A 84 -3.09 7.86 10.10
CA PHE A 84 -2.74 7.68 11.51
C PHE A 84 -2.55 9.00 12.26
N ALA A 85 -2.16 10.10 11.59
CA ALA A 85 -1.82 11.36 12.26
C ALA A 85 -2.95 11.95 13.14
N PRO A 86 -4.23 11.99 12.72
CA PRO A 86 -5.33 12.41 13.57
C PRO A 86 -5.53 11.50 14.80
N LEU A 87 -5.39 10.19 14.62
CA LEU A 87 -5.50 9.23 15.72
C LEU A 87 -4.36 9.40 16.73
N ALA A 88 -3.14 9.65 16.25
CA ALA A 88 -1.99 9.94 17.11
C ALA A 88 -2.24 11.19 17.98
N ALA A 89 -2.81 12.25 17.40
CA ALA A 89 -3.21 13.44 18.14
C ALA A 89 -4.37 13.15 19.12
N ALA A 90 -5.34 12.32 18.74
CA ALA A 90 -6.45 11.94 19.59
C ALA A 90 -6.00 11.18 20.85
N TYR A 91 -4.91 10.40 20.78
CA TYR A 91 -4.35 9.73 21.96
C TYR A 91 -3.84 10.69 23.03
N ALA A 92 -3.45 11.91 22.66
CA ALA A 92 -2.96 12.92 23.60
C ALA A 92 -4.09 13.69 24.32
N LEU A 93 -5.36 13.49 23.95
CA LEU A 93 -6.49 14.20 24.55
C LEU A 93 -6.71 13.78 26.03
N PRO A 94 -6.98 14.75 26.94
CA PRO A 94 -7.27 14.47 28.35
C PRO A 94 -8.45 13.50 28.51
N LYS A 95 -8.33 12.54 29.43
CA LYS A 95 -9.32 11.45 29.58
C LYS A 95 -10.74 11.94 29.91
N ASP A 96 -10.85 13.10 30.55
CA ASP A 96 -12.07 13.77 31.00
C ASP A 96 -12.61 14.80 30.00
N MET A 97 -11.93 15.01 28.86
CA MET A 97 -12.39 15.95 27.84
C MET A 97 -13.75 15.51 27.27
N PRO A 98 -14.78 16.37 27.31
CA PRO A 98 -16.06 16.10 26.65
C PRO A 98 -15.86 15.81 25.16
N GLY A 99 -16.54 14.79 24.62
CA GLY A 99 -16.41 14.39 23.21
C GLY A 99 -15.14 13.61 22.86
N ARG A 100 -14.28 13.27 23.83
CA ARG A 100 -13.07 12.46 23.58
C ARG A 100 -13.39 11.10 22.95
N ASN A 101 -14.40 10.40 23.45
CA ASN A 101 -14.74 9.07 22.94
C ASN A 101 -15.24 9.13 21.49
N GLU A 102 -16.06 10.12 21.15
CA GLU A 102 -16.55 10.34 19.79
C GLU A 102 -15.41 10.69 18.83
N THR A 103 -14.48 11.55 19.28
CA THR A 103 -13.27 11.89 18.50
C THR A 103 -12.40 10.66 18.27
N MET A 104 -12.17 9.87 19.32
CA MET A 104 -11.36 8.65 19.23
C MET A 104 -11.99 7.62 18.29
N GLU A 105 -13.30 7.37 18.41
CA GLU A 105 -14.02 6.43 17.53
C GLU A 105 -13.93 6.85 16.07
N LYS A 106 -14.15 8.14 15.78
CA LYS A 106 -14.00 8.69 14.44
C LYS A 106 -12.60 8.48 13.89
N CYS A 107 -11.57 8.87 14.64
CA CYS A 107 -10.17 8.71 14.20
C CYS A 107 -9.78 7.24 14.03
N LEU A 108 -10.28 6.33 14.88
CA LEU A 108 -10.04 4.89 14.74
C LEU A 108 -10.65 4.35 13.44
N ARG A 109 -11.88 4.74 13.13
CA ARG A 109 -12.56 4.31 11.91
C ARG A 109 -11.88 4.85 10.65
N GLU A 110 -11.46 6.11 10.67
CA GLU A 110 -10.73 6.74 9.56
C GLU A 110 -9.35 6.10 9.37
N ALA A 111 -8.59 5.89 10.46
CA ALA A 111 -7.29 5.24 10.41
C ALA A 111 -7.38 3.78 9.93
N ALA A 112 -8.46 3.05 10.29
CA ALA A 112 -8.66 1.67 9.88
C ALA A 112 -9.05 1.51 8.39
N ALA A 113 -9.51 2.58 7.73
CA ALA A 113 -9.90 2.52 6.32
C ALA A 113 -8.70 2.23 5.40
N VAL A 114 -7.53 2.82 5.69
CA VAL A 114 -6.33 2.64 4.86
C VAL A 114 -5.78 1.20 4.89
N PRO A 115 -5.57 0.57 6.06
CA PRO A 115 -5.21 -0.85 6.13
C PRO A 115 -6.22 -1.79 5.45
N MET A 116 -7.51 -1.46 5.47
CA MET A 116 -8.53 -2.24 4.75
C MET A 116 -8.35 -2.15 3.23
N GLU A 117 -8.14 -0.94 2.71
CA GLU A 117 -7.84 -0.74 1.28
C GLU A 117 -6.56 -1.48 0.86
N ILE A 118 -5.50 -1.42 1.69
CA ILE A 118 -4.25 -2.15 1.46
C ILE A 118 -4.51 -3.67 1.38
N LEU A 119 -5.33 -4.22 2.29
CA LEU A 119 -5.67 -5.63 2.30
C LEU A 119 -6.43 -6.04 1.03
N GLU A 120 -7.45 -5.27 0.64
CA GLU A 120 -8.26 -5.53 -0.55
C GLU A 120 -7.41 -5.51 -1.82
N LEU A 121 -6.60 -4.46 -1.99
CA LEU A 121 -5.69 -4.31 -3.13
C LEU A 121 -4.61 -5.41 -3.17
N SER A 122 -4.07 -5.80 -2.02
CA SER A 122 -3.10 -6.89 -1.93
C SER A 122 -3.73 -8.24 -2.31
N GLY A 123 -4.99 -8.46 -1.92
CA GLY A 123 -5.76 -9.64 -2.31
C GLY A 123 -6.04 -9.67 -3.81
N GLU A 124 -6.46 -8.55 -4.39
CA GLU A 124 -6.67 -8.40 -5.83
C GLU A 124 -5.37 -8.64 -6.62
N ALA A 125 -4.27 -8.01 -6.20
CA ALA A 125 -2.95 -8.22 -6.80
C ALA A 125 -2.54 -9.70 -6.78
N ALA A 126 -2.68 -10.39 -5.64
CA ALA A 126 -2.39 -11.82 -5.53
C ALA A 126 -3.25 -12.67 -6.48
N GLY A 127 -4.50 -12.27 -6.72
CA GLY A 127 -5.37 -12.87 -7.72
C GLY A 127 -4.82 -12.71 -9.14
N LEU A 128 -4.44 -11.47 -9.51
CA LEU A 128 -3.87 -11.16 -10.82
C LEU A 128 -2.55 -11.89 -11.09
N MET A 129 -1.72 -12.12 -10.06
CA MET A 129 -0.44 -12.82 -10.21
C MET A 129 -0.60 -14.22 -10.82
N ARG A 130 -1.76 -14.87 -10.64
CA ARG A 130 -2.05 -16.18 -11.23
C ARG A 130 -2.10 -16.14 -12.77
N GLY A 131 -2.39 -14.99 -13.37
CA GLY A 131 -2.40 -14.82 -14.81
C GLY A 131 -1.00 -14.64 -15.44
N PHE A 132 0.02 -14.42 -14.61
CA PHE A 132 1.43 -14.33 -15.05
C PHE A 132 2.21 -15.64 -14.87
N ALA A 133 1.64 -16.64 -14.19
CA ALA A 133 2.25 -17.94 -13.92
C ALA A 133 1.93 -18.96 -15.02
#